data_AF-A0A7G9GNT8-F1
#
_entry.id   AF-A0A7G9GNT8-F1
#
_cell.length_a   1.000
_cell.length_b   1.000
_cell.length_c   1.000
_cell.angle_alpha   90.00
_cell.angle_beta   90.00
_cell.angle_gamma   90.00
#
_symmetry.space_group_name_H-M   'P 1'
#
loop_
_entity.id
_entity.type
_entity.pdbx_description
1 polymer ?
#
loop_
_entity_poly.entity_id
_entity_poly.type
_entity_poly.pdbx_seq_one_letter_code
_entity_poly.pdbx_strand_id
1 'polypeptide(L)'
;MEYYTFTLPEHVFNLFQGKIWSRGIELYEEGEVKDAYAFDEKTVICKVKGTILYTVILHFDGGEVDLECNCEYMDDCKHEVAALMYLKDHPQLPVMKKPYSFDVTELEEFALRVSEAEYDVDEEFGDYDETLNTLYDEIEEVESVELRLQMLLCLNRCFTLNERGAKIVKDLLDEDIDKVYQVLHHNEKSEDLLFSLIVSLAELEDKDCKQSISTLIEYLLNEPLKRKAEAKELYNKYCDD
;
A
#
# COMPACT_ATOMS: atom_id res chain seq x y z
N MET A 1 -5.25 -8.73 -20.90
CA MET A 1 -4.85 -7.72 -19.90
C MET A 1 -5.24 -6.38 -20.49
N GLU A 2 -6.03 -5.58 -19.78
CA GLU A 2 -6.38 -4.22 -20.23
C GLU A 2 -5.21 -3.30 -19.95
N TYR A 3 -5.07 -2.23 -20.74
CA TYR A 3 -4.01 -1.24 -20.60
C TYR A 3 -4.60 0.16 -20.74
N TYR A 4 -4.09 1.09 -19.95
CA TYR A 4 -4.31 2.52 -20.17
C TYR A 4 -3.03 3.17 -20.67
N THR A 5 -3.21 4.22 -21.48
CA THR A 5 -2.10 4.99 -22.06
C THR A 5 -2.11 6.38 -21.45
N PHE A 6 -0.98 6.77 -20.88
CA PHE A 6 -0.81 8.06 -20.25
C PHE A 6 0.16 8.91 -21.07
N THR A 7 -0.11 10.20 -21.15
CA THR A 7 0.78 11.17 -21.79
C THR A 7 1.18 12.19 -20.73
N LEU A 8 2.47 12.22 -20.40
CA LEU A 8 3.01 13.21 -19.49
C LEU A 8 3.10 14.56 -20.21
N PRO A 9 2.60 15.64 -19.61
CA PRO A 9 2.80 16.98 -20.15
C PRO A 9 4.27 17.38 -19.97
N GLU A 10 4.88 18.02 -20.97
CA GLU A 10 6.32 18.32 -20.95
C GLU A 10 6.74 19.16 -19.73
N HIS A 11 5.84 20.00 -19.22
CA HIS A 11 6.14 20.90 -18.11
C HIS A 11 6.23 20.21 -16.75
N VAL A 12 5.71 18.98 -16.58
CA VAL A 12 5.76 18.26 -15.30
C VAL A 12 7.21 18.05 -14.82
N PHE A 13 8.15 17.88 -15.74
CA PHE A 13 9.56 17.71 -15.39
C PHE A 13 10.22 18.99 -14.88
N ASN A 14 9.62 20.16 -15.11
CA ASN A 14 10.17 21.45 -14.66
C ASN A 14 10.00 21.69 -13.16
N LEU A 15 9.16 20.90 -12.48
CA LEU A 15 8.97 20.94 -11.03
C LEU A 15 10.27 20.59 -10.29
N PHE A 16 11.07 19.70 -10.88
CA PHE A 16 12.24 19.11 -10.22
C PHE A 16 13.55 19.74 -10.69
N GLN A 17 14.43 20.10 -9.75
CA GLN A 17 15.72 20.70 -10.09
C GLN A 17 16.90 20.15 -9.26
N GLY A 18 18.11 20.34 -9.81
CA GLY A 18 19.36 20.11 -9.10
C GLY A 18 19.57 18.66 -8.63
N LYS A 19 19.76 18.50 -7.31
CA LYS A 19 20.11 17.20 -6.71
C LYS A 19 18.94 16.22 -6.70
N ILE A 20 17.71 16.71 -6.57
CA ILE A 20 16.50 15.88 -6.60
C ILE A 20 16.37 15.23 -7.97
N TRP A 21 16.43 16.05 -9.02
CA TRP A 21 16.42 15.59 -10.41
C TRP A 21 17.49 14.53 -10.66
N SER A 22 18.74 14.85 -10.31
CA SER A 22 19.88 13.94 -10.56
C SER A 22 19.70 12.60 -9.85
N ARG A 23 19.27 12.62 -8.58
CA ARG A 23 19.07 11.39 -7.81
C ARG A 23 17.87 10.58 -8.31
N GLY A 24 16.81 11.23 -8.77
CA GLY A 24 15.67 10.54 -9.35
C GLY A 24 15.99 9.85 -10.68
N ILE A 25 16.80 10.50 -11.52
CA ILE A 25 17.36 9.87 -12.72
C ILE A 25 18.20 8.65 -12.36
N GLU A 26 19.08 8.75 -11.36
CA GLU A 26 19.87 7.60 -10.88
C GLU A 26 18.97 6.43 -10.43
N LEU A 27 17.93 6.70 -9.63
CA LEU A 27 16.98 5.66 -9.21
C LEU A 27 16.28 4.99 -10.40
N TYR A 28 15.90 5.77 -11.42
CA TYR A 28 15.32 5.21 -12.64
C TYR A 28 16.32 4.32 -13.40
N GLU A 29 17.54 4.82 -13.63
CA GLU A 29 18.59 4.09 -14.36
C GLU A 29 19.05 2.82 -13.63
N GLU A 30 19.02 2.83 -12.28
CA GLU A 30 19.30 1.67 -11.42
C GLU A 30 18.13 0.65 -11.42
N GLY A 31 17.01 0.97 -12.08
CA GLY A 31 15.83 0.09 -12.14
C GLY A 31 15.10 0.02 -10.81
N GLU A 32 15.10 1.11 -10.03
CA GLU A 32 14.47 1.14 -8.71
C GLU A 32 12.95 1.35 -8.76
N VAL A 33 12.37 1.65 -9.92
CA VAL A 33 10.93 1.53 -10.14
C VAL A 33 10.59 0.04 -10.29
N LYS A 34 10.09 -0.58 -9.21
CA LYS A 34 9.86 -2.02 -9.10
C LYS A 34 8.52 -2.47 -9.65
N ASP A 35 7.52 -1.58 -9.66
CA ASP A 35 6.20 -1.86 -10.18
C ASP A 35 5.51 -0.56 -10.65
N ALA A 36 4.64 -0.66 -11.64
CA ALA A 36 3.85 0.44 -12.17
C ALA A 36 2.59 -0.09 -12.87
N TYR A 37 1.44 0.47 -12.52
CA TYR A 37 0.15 0.04 -13.05
C TYR A 37 -0.85 1.19 -13.07
N ALA A 38 -1.84 1.06 -13.95
CA ALA A 38 -2.96 1.98 -14.01
C ALA A 38 -4.05 1.52 -13.04
N PHE A 39 -4.49 2.40 -12.16
CA PHE A 39 -5.66 2.16 -11.31
C PHE A 39 -6.96 2.42 -12.10
N ASP A 40 -6.98 3.52 -12.85
CA ASP A 40 -8.03 3.91 -13.80
C ASP A 40 -7.42 4.72 -14.97
N GLU A 41 -8.24 5.39 -15.78
CA GLU A 41 -7.79 6.20 -16.93
C GLU A 41 -7.01 7.47 -16.55
N LYS A 42 -7.03 7.86 -15.27
CA LYS A 42 -6.47 9.09 -14.73
C LYS A 42 -5.46 8.88 -13.60
N THR A 43 -5.31 7.66 -13.09
CA THR A 43 -4.49 7.39 -11.92
C THR A 43 -3.47 6.31 -12.21
N VAL A 44 -2.19 6.65 -12.02
CA VAL A 44 -1.06 5.72 -12.10
C VAL A 44 -0.45 5.55 -10.72
N ILE A 45 -0.12 4.30 -10.37
CA ILE A 45 0.59 4.00 -9.14
C ILE A 45 1.91 3.32 -9.49
N CYS A 46 3.00 3.89 -8.97
CA CYS A 46 4.36 3.40 -9.11
C CYS A 46 4.92 2.99 -7.73
N LYS A 47 5.75 1.95 -7.69
CA LYS A 47 6.52 1.54 -6.51
C LYS A 47 7.99 1.78 -6.77
N VAL A 48 8.60 2.66 -6.00
CA VAL A 48 10.00 3.08 -6.18
C VAL A 48 10.81 2.72 -4.93
N LYS A 49 11.87 1.95 -5.10
CA LYS A 49 12.73 1.52 -4.01
C LYS A 49 13.78 2.58 -3.70
N GLY A 50 13.74 3.10 -2.48
CA GLY A 50 14.79 3.90 -1.86
C GLY A 50 15.45 3.12 -0.73
N THR A 51 15.47 3.71 0.47
CA THR A 51 15.80 2.99 1.72
C THR A 51 14.75 1.93 2.05
N ILE A 52 13.48 2.21 1.75
CA ILE A 52 12.34 1.30 1.76
C ILE A 52 11.60 1.39 0.41
N LEU A 53 10.49 0.66 0.25
CA LEU A 53 9.67 0.75 -0.95
C LEU A 53 8.62 1.86 -0.79
N TYR A 54 8.73 2.91 -1.59
CA TYR A 54 7.82 4.05 -1.58
C TYR A 54 6.74 3.90 -2.66
N THR A 55 5.58 4.49 -2.40
CA THR A 55 4.49 4.64 -3.36
C THR A 55 4.55 6.03 -3.96
N VAL A 56 4.47 6.09 -5.29
CA VAL A 56 4.27 7.34 -6.02
C VAL A 56 2.96 7.23 -6.76
N ILE A 57 2.07 8.20 -6.58
CA ILE A 57 0.79 8.29 -7.28
C ILE A 57 0.87 9.47 -8.25
N LEU A 58 0.39 9.26 -9.47
CA LEU A 58 0.29 10.29 -10.49
C LEU A 58 -1.19 10.42 -10.88
N HIS A 59 -1.75 11.60 -10.65
CA HIS A 59 -3.13 11.94 -10.98
C HIS A 59 -3.16 12.86 -12.21
N PHE A 60 -3.85 12.42 -13.26
CA PHE A 60 -3.98 13.15 -14.52
C PHE A 60 -5.30 13.90 -14.53
N ASP A 61 -5.25 15.24 -14.50
CA ASP A 61 -6.44 16.07 -14.67
C ASP A 61 -6.23 17.18 -15.71
N GLY A 62 -7.08 17.19 -16.74
CA GLY A 62 -7.17 18.32 -17.67
C GLY A 62 -5.89 18.74 -18.43
N GLY A 63 -4.83 17.92 -18.42
CA GLY A 63 -3.52 18.26 -19.01
C GLY A 63 -2.44 18.62 -17.98
N GLU A 64 -2.77 18.60 -16.70
CA GLU A 64 -1.86 18.64 -15.57
C GLU A 64 -1.63 17.23 -15.01
N VAL A 65 -0.55 17.08 -14.24
CA VAL A 65 -0.25 15.85 -13.50
C VAL A 65 0.14 16.24 -12.09
N ASP A 66 -0.68 15.84 -11.13
CA ASP A 66 -0.38 15.95 -9.71
C ASP A 66 0.39 14.70 -9.27
N LEU A 67 1.35 14.90 -8.38
CA LEU A 67 2.31 13.89 -7.96
C LEU A 67 2.30 13.80 -6.45
N GLU A 68 2.22 12.58 -5.94
CA GLU A 68 2.22 12.34 -4.50
C GLU A 68 3.20 11.21 -4.20
N CYS A 69 4.02 11.36 -3.15
CA CYS A 69 4.89 10.32 -2.69
C CYS A 69 4.84 10.18 -1.17
N ASN A 70 4.66 8.94 -0.69
CA ASN A 70 4.65 8.63 0.75
C ASN A 70 6.05 8.65 1.42
N CYS A 71 6.99 9.43 0.87
CA CYS A 71 8.31 9.59 1.47
C CYS A 71 8.35 10.82 2.37
N GLU A 72 9.32 10.88 3.29
CA GLU A 72 9.48 11.98 4.27
C GLU A 72 9.62 13.40 3.66
N TYR A 73 9.85 13.49 2.36
CA TYR A 73 9.96 14.77 1.65
C TYR A 73 8.62 15.22 1.05
N MET A 74 7.62 14.32 1.00
CA MET A 74 6.24 14.44 0.50
C MET A 74 6.10 14.95 -0.94
N ASP A 75 6.62 16.15 -1.22
CA ASP A 75 6.60 16.82 -2.52
C ASP A 75 7.99 16.93 -3.13
N ASP A 76 8.03 17.07 -4.46
CA ASP A 76 9.23 17.31 -5.25
C ASP A 76 10.35 16.31 -4.91
N CYS A 77 10.02 15.02 -4.77
CA CYS A 77 10.98 14.03 -4.33
C CYS A 77 11.67 13.29 -5.49
N LYS A 78 12.81 12.67 -5.19
CA LYS A 78 13.56 11.82 -6.15
C LYS A 78 12.74 10.63 -6.67
N HIS A 79 11.76 10.14 -5.92
CA HIS A 79 10.93 9.00 -6.32
C HIS A 79 9.93 9.39 -7.40
N GLU A 80 9.34 10.58 -7.32
CA GLU A 80 8.45 11.13 -8.35
C GLU A 80 9.17 11.30 -9.69
N VAL A 81 10.39 11.85 -9.66
CA VAL A 81 11.24 11.93 -10.86
C VAL A 81 11.46 10.54 -11.46
N ALA A 82 11.76 9.54 -10.64
CA ALA A 82 11.97 8.18 -11.13
C ALA A 82 10.69 7.58 -11.73
N ALA A 83 9.54 7.79 -11.10
CA ALA A 83 8.24 7.35 -11.59
C ALA A 83 7.85 8.03 -12.91
N LEU A 84 8.05 9.34 -13.02
CA LEU A 84 7.82 10.11 -14.25
C LEU A 84 8.71 9.62 -15.40
N MET A 85 9.99 9.36 -15.13
CA MET A 85 10.92 8.83 -16.13
C MET A 85 10.53 7.44 -16.59
N TYR A 86 10.10 6.58 -15.65
CA TYR A 86 9.56 5.28 -16.00
C TYR A 86 8.33 5.41 -16.90
N LEU A 87 7.35 6.23 -16.52
CA LEU A 87 6.11 6.39 -17.29
C LEU A 87 6.35 7.04 -18.65
N LYS A 88 7.34 7.93 -18.77
CA LYS A 88 7.77 8.50 -20.05
C LYS A 88 8.23 7.43 -21.04
N ASP A 89 8.99 6.46 -20.57
CA ASP A 89 9.50 5.36 -21.40
C ASP A 89 8.48 4.21 -21.53
N HIS A 90 7.53 4.11 -20.60
CA HIS A 90 6.53 3.05 -20.50
C HIS A 90 5.10 3.63 -20.38
N PRO A 91 4.61 4.38 -21.39
CA PRO A 91 3.34 5.11 -21.30
C PRO A 91 2.10 4.21 -21.28
N GLN A 92 2.24 2.94 -21.69
CA GLN A 92 1.19 1.94 -21.63
C GLN A 92 1.37 1.07 -20.39
N LEU A 93 0.49 1.25 -19.41
CA LEU A 93 0.52 0.50 -18.17
C LEU A 93 -0.61 -0.53 -18.13
N PRO A 94 -0.36 -1.73 -17.59
CA PRO A 94 -1.42 -2.69 -17.36
C PRO A 94 -2.42 -2.09 -16.37
N VAL A 95 -3.70 -2.22 -16.69
CA VAL A 95 -4.77 -1.95 -15.72
C VAL A 95 -4.67 -3.02 -14.66
N MET A 96 -4.58 -2.58 -13.40
CA MET A 96 -4.80 -3.46 -12.29
C MET A 96 -6.25 -3.93 -12.37
N LYS A 97 -6.47 -5.13 -12.92
CA LYS A 97 -7.80 -5.73 -12.94
C LYS A 97 -8.21 -5.92 -11.48
N LYS A 98 -9.16 -5.08 -11.03
CA LYS A 98 -9.85 -5.22 -9.75
C LYS A 98 -10.24 -6.70 -9.64
N PRO A 99 -9.75 -7.44 -8.64
CA PRO A 99 -9.93 -8.88 -8.61
C PRO A 99 -11.40 -9.31 -8.49
N TYR A 100 -12.34 -8.40 -8.19
CA TYR A 100 -13.75 -8.70 -7.99
C TYR A 100 -14.71 -7.61 -8.48
N SER A 101 -15.94 -8.04 -8.79
CA SER A 101 -17.11 -7.18 -9.03
C SER A 101 -17.70 -6.75 -7.67
N PHE A 102 -17.25 -5.64 -7.13
CA PHE A 102 -17.75 -5.07 -5.88
C PHE A 102 -18.12 -3.59 -6.10
N ASP A 103 -19.02 -3.04 -5.27
CA ASP A 103 -19.40 -1.63 -5.36
C ASP A 103 -18.21 -0.77 -4.94
N VAL A 104 -17.55 -0.20 -5.94
CA VAL A 104 -16.19 0.34 -5.90
C VAL A 104 -16.13 1.68 -5.14
N THR A 105 -17.28 2.36 -5.05
CA THR A 105 -17.41 3.72 -4.56
C THR A 105 -16.97 3.85 -3.10
N GLU A 106 -17.33 2.91 -2.23
CA GLU A 106 -16.99 2.99 -0.79
C GLU A 106 -15.49 2.83 -0.52
N LEU A 107 -14.81 1.92 -1.24
CA LEU A 107 -13.36 1.74 -1.08
C LEU A 107 -12.58 2.91 -1.68
N GLU A 108 -13.04 3.46 -2.80
CA GLU A 108 -12.42 4.63 -3.43
C GLU A 108 -12.57 5.88 -2.56
N GLU A 109 -13.76 6.12 -2.01
CA GLU A 109 -13.99 7.20 -1.05
C GLU A 109 -13.18 7.03 0.24
N PHE A 110 -13.06 5.79 0.74
CA PHE A 110 -12.22 5.50 1.90
C PHE A 110 -10.74 5.74 1.60
N ALA A 111 -10.24 5.32 0.44
CA ALA A 111 -8.85 5.52 0.06
C ALA A 111 -8.50 7.02 -0.08
N LEU A 112 -9.42 7.82 -0.62
CA LEU A 112 -9.29 9.29 -0.66
C LEU A 112 -9.18 9.87 0.75
N ARG A 113 -10.07 9.47 1.68
CA ARG A 113 -10.02 9.92 3.09
C ARG A 113 -8.74 9.50 3.81
N VAL A 114 -8.26 8.28 3.56
CA VAL A 114 -6.97 7.80 4.11
C VAL A 114 -5.82 8.67 3.62
N SER A 115 -5.84 9.05 2.34
CA SER A 115 -4.85 9.96 1.74
C SER A 115 -4.93 11.35 2.38
N GLU A 116 -6.12 11.96 2.43
CA GLU A 116 -6.35 13.27 3.06
C GLU A 116 -5.92 13.27 4.54
N ALA A 117 -6.21 12.20 5.27
CA ALA A 117 -5.80 12.02 6.65
C ALA A 117 -4.27 11.94 6.82
N GLU A 118 -3.53 11.36 5.86
CA GLU A 118 -2.07 11.31 5.90
C GLU A 118 -1.50 12.72 5.79
N TYR A 119 -2.03 13.51 4.84
CA TYR A 119 -1.69 14.93 4.65
C TYR A 119 -2.02 15.80 5.88
N ASP A 120 -3.22 15.66 6.46
CA ASP A 120 -3.66 16.48 7.60
C ASP A 120 -2.80 16.25 8.86
N VAL A 121 -2.32 15.03 9.06
CA VAL A 121 -1.48 14.68 10.22
C VAL A 121 -0.04 15.18 10.04
N ASP A 122 0.44 15.28 8.80
CA ASP A 122 1.78 15.76 8.50
C ASP A 122 1.91 17.30 8.49
N GLU A 123 0.83 18.06 8.21
CA GLU A 123 0.90 19.52 8.09
C GLU A 123 0.74 20.31 9.42
N GLU A 124 -0.20 19.97 10.32
CA GLU A 124 -0.45 20.82 11.51
C GLU A 124 -1.30 20.12 12.60
N PHE A 125 -0.70 19.76 13.74
CA PHE A 125 -1.38 19.55 15.04
C PHE A 125 -2.59 18.57 15.10
N GLY A 126 -2.80 17.70 14.12
CA GLY A 126 -3.80 16.64 14.19
C GLY A 126 -3.42 15.57 15.23
N ASP A 127 -4.39 15.12 16.04
CA ASP A 127 -4.17 13.95 16.89
C ASP A 127 -4.17 12.71 16.00
N TYR A 128 -2.96 12.22 15.68
CA TYR A 128 -2.71 11.01 14.87
C TYR A 128 -3.64 9.87 15.28
N ASP A 129 -3.86 9.69 16.59
CA ASP A 129 -4.71 8.62 17.11
C ASP A 129 -6.20 8.92 16.88
N GLU A 130 -6.66 10.17 16.95
CA GLU A 130 -8.06 10.55 16.70
C GLU A 130 -8.46 10.30 15.23
N THR A 131 -7.59 10.67 14.29
CA THR A 131 -7.80 10.44 12.86
C THR A 131 -7.79 8.95 12.54
N LEU A 132 -6.82 8.18 13.06
CA LEU A 132 -6.80 6.73 12.90
C LEU A 132 -8.05 6.07 13.48
N ASN A 133 -8.51 6.52 14.65
CA ASN A 133 -9.68 5.96 15.31
C ASN A 133 -10.97 6.17 14.51
N THR A 134 -11.11 7.31 13.82
CA THR A 134 -12.26 7.56 12.94
C THR A 134 -12.25 6.59 11.75
N LEU A 135 -11.09 6.37 11.13
CA LEU A 135 -10.95 5.41 10.03
C LEU A 135 -11.18 3.97 10.51
N TYR A 136 -10.80 3.64 11.74
CA TYR A 136 -11.13 2.35 12.36
C TYR A 136 -12.62 2.17 12.64
N ASP A 137 -13.33 3.20 13.10
CA ASP A 137 -14.79 3.16 13.30
C ASP A 137 -15.48 2.81 11.97
N GLU A 138 -15.08 3.47 10.86
CA GLU A 138 -15.62 3.19 9.52
C GLU A 138 -15.36 1.75 9.09
N ILE A 139 -14.16 1.23 9.33
CA ILE A 139 -13.83 -0.18 9.02
C ILE A 139 -14.73 -1.12 9.83
N GLU A 140 -14.91 -0.88 11.12
CA GLU A 140 -15.72 -1.76 11.98
C GLU A 140 -17.21 -1.77 11.60
N GLU A 141 -17.73 -0.70 11.00
CA GLU A 141 -19.12 -0.61 10.53
C GLU A 141 -19.39 -1.40 9.23
N VAL A 142 -18.35 -1.75 8.48
CA VAL A 142 -18.49 -2.48 7.21
C VAL A 142 -18.79 -3.96 7.46
N GLU A 143 -19.94 -4.44 7.01
CA GLU A 143 -20.33 -5.85 7.19
C GLU A 143 -19.41 -6.81 6.41
N SER A 144 -18.98 -6.41 5.22
CA SER A 144 -18.17 -7.26 4.34
C SER A 144 -16.75 -7.45 4.87
N VAL A 145 -16.42 -8.66 5.32
CA VAL A 145 -15.05 -9.08 5.71
C VAL A 145 -14.02 -8.72 4.65
N GLU A 146 -14.37 -8.90 3.37
CA GLU A 146 -13.48 -8.61 2.25
C GLU A 146 -13.21 -7.10 2.10
N LEU A 147 -14.24 -6.27 2.24
CA LEU A 147 -14.10 -4.82 2.15
C LEU A 147 -13.37 -4.25 3.38
N ARG A 148 -13.68 -4.75 4.59
CA ARG A 148 -12.93 -4.44 5.81
C ARG A 148 -11.45 -4.73 5.67
N LEU A 149 -11.12 -5.91 5.12
CA LEU A 149 -9.74 -6.25 4.84
C LEU A 149 -9.13 -5.22 3.91
N GLN A 150 -9.74 -4.96 2.74
CA GLN A 150 -9.24 -4.02 1.74
C GLN A 150 -9.05 -2.60 2.28
N MET A 151 -9.95 -2.12 3.13
CA MET A 151 -9.83 -0.83 3.82
C MET A 151 -8.65 -0.84 4.80
N LEU A 152 -8.48 -1.88 5.63
CA LEU A 152 -7.27 -2.05 6.45
C LEU A 152 -6.00 -2.12 5.60
N LEU A 153 -6.06 -2.71 4.41
CA LEU A 153 -4.92 -2.75 3.49
C LEU A 153 -4.60 -1.36 2.95
N CYS A 154 -5.61 -0.53 2.73
CA CYS A 154 -5.44 0.85 2.32
C CYS A 154 -4.82 1.66 3.45
N LEU A 155 -5.36 1.55 4.66
CA LEU A 155 -4.87 2.23 5.83
C LEU A 155 -3.41 1.87 6.15
N ASN A 156 -3.07 0.57 6.13
CA ASN A 156 -1.73 0.09 6.42
C ASN A 156 -0.67 0.47 5.36
N ARG A 157 -1.08 1.06 4.23
CA ARG A 157 -0.14 1.63 3.25
C ARG A 157 0.32 3.04 3.60
N CYS A 158 -0.50 3.75 4.38
CA CYS A 158 -0.29 5.15 4.77
C CYS A 158 0.09 5.25 6.26
N PHE A 159 -0.36 4.31 7.09
CA PHE A 159 -0.20 4.35 8.54
C PHE A 159 0.32 3.05 9.11
N THR A 160 1.16 3.13 10.15
CA THR A 160 1.45 1.95 10.98
C THR A 160 0.22 1.65 11.83
N LEU A 161 -0.32 0.43 11.75
CA LEU A 161 -1.48 0.06 12.57
C LEU A 161 -1.12 0.11 14.06
N ASN A 162 -1.94 0.82 14.85
CA ASN A 162 -1.82 0.83 16.31
C ASN A 162 -2.54 -0.38 16.94
N GLU A 163 -2.64 -0.41 18.27
CA GLU A 163 -3.26 -1.53 19.01
C GLU A 163 -4.68 -1.85 18.53
N ARG A 164 -5.46 -0.81 18.17
CA ARG A 164 -6.83 -0.97 17.67
C ARG A 164 -6.84 -1.58 16.27
N GLY A 165 -6.02 -1.08 15.35
CA GLY A 165 -5.93 -1.64 14.00
C GLY A 165 -5.53 -3.10 14.01
N ALA A 166 -4.56 -3.46 14.84
CA ALA A 166 -4.14 -4.86 14.98
C ALA A 166 -5.22 -5.74 15.63
N LYS A 167 -6.05 -5.19 16.53
CA LYS A 167 -7.24 -5.90 17.04
C LYS A 167 -8.29 -6.16 15.96
N ILE A 168 -8.59 -5.19 15.10
CA ILE A 168 -9.56 -5.38 14.00
C ILE A 168 -9.07 -6.48 13.05
N VAL A 169 -7.77 -6.50 12.75
CA VAL A 169 -7.14 -7.58 11.97
C VAL A 169 -7.34 -8.94 12.64
N LYS A 170 -7.10 -9.05 13.96
CA LYS A 170 -7.32 -10.28 14.72
C LYS A 170 -8.79 -10.73 14.63
N ASP A 171 -9.73 -9.81 14.85
CA ASP A 171 -11.17 -10.11 14.83
C ASP A 171 -11.61 -10.62 13.43
N LEU A 172 -11.06 -10.05 12.34
CA LEU A 172 -11.31 -10.51 10.97
C LEU A 172 -10.74 -11.91 10.69
N LEU A 173 -9.56 -12.22 11.23
CA LEU A 173 -8.95 -13.55 11.11
C LEU A 173 -9.76 -14.60 11.87
N ASP A 174 -10.32 -14.23 13.01
CA ASP A 174 -11.17 -15.12 13.81
C ASP A 174 -12.57 -15.31 13.17
N GLU A 175 -13.06 -14.31 12.42
CA GLU A 175 -14.39 -14.34 11.77
C GLU A 175 -14.44 -15.25 10.54
N ASP A 176 -13.52 -15.09 9.57
CA ASP A 176 -13.53 -15.86 8.32
C ASP A 176 -12.14 -15.95 7.67
N ILE A 177 -11.26 -16.74 8.31
CA ILE A 177 -9.87 -16.91 7.88
C ILE A 177 -9.74 -17.39 6.42
N ASP A 178 -10.65 -18.23 5.94
CA ASP A 178 -10.65 -18.75 4.57
C ASP A 178 -10.88 -17.64 3.54
N LYS A 179 -11.75 -16.68 3.88
CA LYS A 179 -12.03 -15.52 3.02
C LYS A 179 -10.90 -14.50 3.07
N VAL A 180 -10.29 -14.30 4.25
CA VAL A 180 -9.03 -13.55 4.37
C VAL A 180 -7.97 -14.14 3.44
N TYR A 181 -7.82 -15.47 3.42
CA TYR A 181 -6.89 -16.14 2.52
C TYR A 181 -7.24 -15.97 1.05
N GLN A 182 -8.51 -16.06 0.66
CA GLN A 182 -8.90 -15.85 -0.73
C GLN A 182 -8.52 -14.46 -1.23
N VAL A 183 -8.73 -13.42 -0.41
CA VAL A 183 -8.34 -12.04 -0.73
C VAL A 183 -6.81 -11.92 -0.86
N LEU A 184 -6.07 -12.56 0.04
CA LEU A 184 -4.60 -12.53 0.04
C LEU A 184 -3.99 -13.37 -1.08
N HIS A 185 -4.63 -14.45 -1.56
CA HIS A 185 -4.07 -15.36 -2.57
C HIS A 185 -3.92 -14.71 -3.98
N HIS A 186 -4.56 -13.57 -4.24
CA HIS A 186 -4.72 -13.05 -5.61
C HIS A 186 -3.65 -12.03 -6.06
N ASN A 187 -2.61 -11.72 -5.26
CA ASN A 187 -1.64 -10.66 -5.60
C ASN A 187 -0.24 -10.88 -4.99
N GLU A 188 0.85 -10.60 -5.74
CA GLU A 188 2.22 -10.55 -5.19
C GLU A 188 2.34 -9.49 -4.07
N LYS A 189 1.53 -8.43 -4.11
CA LYS A 189 1.44 -7.40 -3.05
C LYS A 189 0.80 -7.90 -1.76
N SER A 190 0.15 -9.06 -1.78
CA SER A 190 -0.42 -9.67 -0.59
C SER A 190 0.65 -10.28 0.32
N GLU A 191 1.84 -10.61 -0.20
CA GLU A 191 2.96 -11.10 0.63
C GLU A 191 3.42 -10.01 1.59
N ASP A 192 3.87 -8.85 1.07
CA ASP A 192 4.39 -7.75 1.89
C ASP A 192 3.40 -7.27 2.96
N LEU A 193 2.13 -7.35 2.59
CA LEU A 193 0.99 -7.00 3.40
C LEU A 193 0.69 -8.04 4.48
N LEU A 194 0.75 -9.34 4.16
CA LEU A 194 0.72 -10.43 5.14
C LEU A 194 1.87 -10.27 6.15
N PHE A 195 3.06 -9.92 5.66
CA PHE A 195 4.21 -9.64 6.50
C PHE A 195 3.96 -8.46 7.44
N SER A 196 3.41 -7.37 6.93
CA SER A 196 3.07 -6.21 7.75
C SER A 196 1.98 -6.52 8.77
N LEU A 197 0.95 -7.29 8.40
CA LEU A 197 -0.09 -7.77 9.31
C LEU A 197 0.48 -8.67 10.41
N ILE A 198 1.40 -9.57 10.07
CA ILE A 198 2.10 -10.42 11.06
C ILE A 198 2.94 -9.57 12.01
N VAL A 199 3.65 -8.55 11.51
CA VAL A 199 4.44 -7.64 12.34
C VAL A 199 3.54 -6.85 13.28
N SER A 200 2.45 -6.26 12.78
CA SER A 200 1.51 -5.50 13.62
C SER A 200 0.83 -6.37 14.67
N LEU A 201 0.41 -7.59 14.32
CA LEU A 201 -0.13 -8.56 15.29
C LEU A 201 0.91 -8.98 16.33
N ALA A 202 2.18 -9.05 15.94
CA ALA A 202 3.27 -9.42 16.83
C ALA A 202 3.66 -8.29 17.80
N GLU A 203 3.48 -7.03 17.41
CA GLU A 203 3.71 -5.85 18.25
C GLU A 203 2.67 -5.67 19.36
N LEU A 204 1.49 -6.29 19.21
CA LEU A 204 0.45 -6.29 20.24
C LEU A 204 0.86 -7.01 21.54
N GLU A 205 1.93 -7.81 21.54
CA GLU A 205 2.35 -8.68 22.66
C GLU A 205 1.22 -9.53 23.29
N ASP A 206 0.10 -9.70 22.57
CA ASP A 206 -1.08 -10.43 23.03
C ASP A 206 -0.89 -11.94 22.77
N LYS A 207 -1.05 -12.73 23.82
CA LYS A 207 -0.97 -14.20 23.75
C LYS A 207 -2.02 -14.80 22.82
N ASP A 208 -3.15 -14.13 22.66
CA ASP A 208 -4.24 -14.59 21.81
C ASP A 208 -3.93 -14.36 20.32
N CYS A 209 -3.04 -13.43 19.96
CA CYS A 209 -2.59 -13.21 18.58
C CYS A 209 -1.64 -14.31 18.09
N LYS A 210 -1.03 -15.09 19.00
CA LYS A 210 -0.04 -16.11 18.64
C LYS A 210 -0.60 -17.18 17.70
N GLN A 211 -1.86 -17.57 17.90
CA GLN A 211 -2.52 -18.54 17.02
C GLN A 211 -2.75 -17.96 15.63
N SER A 212 -3.26 -16.72 15.53
CA SER A 212 -3.52 -16.05 14.26
C SER A 212 -2.21 -15.77 13.50
N ILE A 213 -1.15 -15.33 14.19
CA ILE A 213 0.21 -15.18 13.65
C ILE A 213 0.74 -16.51 13.12
N SER A 214 0.64 -17.58 13.91
CA SER A 214 1.10 -18.91 13.49
C SER A 214 0.36 -19.40 12.24
N THR A 215 -0.96 -19.18 12.18
CA THR A 215 -1.79 -19.61 11.06
C THR A 215 -1.48 -18.82 9.78
N LEU A 216 -1.22 -17.51 9.90
CA LEU A 216 -0.75 -16.67 8.78
C LEU A 216 0.65 -17.07 8.29
N ILE A 217 1.56 -17.39 9.20
CA ILE A 217 2.92 -17.82 8.84
C ILE A 217 2.92 -19.21 8.20
N GLU A 218 2.11 -20.15 8.70
CA GLU A 218 1.94 -21.48 8.09
C GLU A 218 1.41 -21.37 6.66
N TYR A 219 0.48 -20.45 6.40
CA TYR A 219 0.04 -20.13 5.05
C TYR A 219 1.20 -19.63 4.18
N LEU A 220 2.00 -18.67 4.67
CA LEU A 220 3.16 -18.16 3.92
C LEU A 220 4.18 -19.26 3.56
N LEU A 221 4.33 -20.26 4.44
CA LEU A 221 5.27 -21.37 4.24
C LEU A 221 4.75 -22.39 3.21
N ASN A 222 3.44 -22.54 3.08
CA ASN A 222 2.79 -23.54 2.21
C ASN A 222 2.58 -23.06 0.77
N GLU A 223 2.41 -21.75 0.55
CA GLU A 223 2.22 -21.16 -0.79
C GLU A 223 3.55 -20.97 -1.56
N PRO A 224 3.59 -20.92 -2.90
CA PRO A 224 4.83 -20.74 -3.69
C PRO A 224 5.32 -19.28 -3.70
N LEU A 225 5.45 -18.71 -2.50
CA LEU A 225 5.76 -17.30 -2.28
C LEU A 225 7.26 -17.00 -2.35
N LYS A 226 7.62 -15.77 -2.74
CA LYS A 226 9.03 -15.34 -2.87
C LYS A 226 9.71 -15.15 -1.50
N ARG A 227 8.96 -14.73 -0.47
CA ARG A 227 9.50 -14.39 0.87
C ARG A 227 9.51 -15.52 1.91
N LYS A 228 9.54 -16.81 1.50
CA LYS A 228 9.53 -17.96 2.45
C LYS A 228 10.60 -17.93 3.53
N ALA A 229 11.79 -17.42 3.21
CA ALA A 229 12.89 -17.34 4.17
C ALA A 229 12.57 -16.39 5.33
N GLU A 230 11.96 -15.25 5.04
CA GLU A 230 11.59 -14.22 6.01
C GLU A 230 10.37 -14.67 6.83
N ALA A 231 9.45 -15.41 6.22
CA ALA A 231 8.31 -16.00 6.91
C ALA A 231 8.78 -17.04 7.95
N LYS A 232 9.83 -17.78 7.60
CA LYS A 232 10.46 -18.76 8.49
C LYS A 232 11.22 -18.09 9.65
N GLU A 233 11.84 -16.92 9.43
CA GLU A 233 12.43 -16.13 10.51
C GLU A 233 11.36 -15.59 11.47
N LEU A 234 10.23 -15.10 10.95
CA LEU A 234 9.08 -14.70 11.78
C LEU A 234 8.51 -15.89 12.56
N TYR A 235 8.37 -17.07 11.94
CA TYR A 235 7.93 -18.28 12.63
C TYR A 235 8.82 -18.59 13.83
N ASN A 236 10.13 -18.66 13.60
CA ASN A 236 11.08 -18.98 14.67
C ASN A 236 11.12 -17.91 15.77
N LYS A 237 10.76 -16.66 15.43
CA LYS A 237 10.74 -15.54 16.39
C LYS A 237 9.47 -15.50 17.24
N TYR A 238 8.32 -15.91 16.70
CA TYR A 238 7.01 -15.70 17.33
C TYR A 238 6.24 -16.98 17.66
N CYS A 239 6.57 -18.10 17.02
CA CYS A 239 5.86 -19.38 17.16
C CYS A 239 6.66 -20.44 17.96
N ASP A 240 7.99 -20.34 18.02
CA ASP A 240 8.89 -21.38 18.57
C ASP A 240 9.17 -21.30 20.09
N ASP A 241 8.39 -20.52 20.87
CA ASP A 241 8.40 -20.52 22.35
C ASP A 241 7.24 -21.30 22.99
#